data_AF-A0A8B8PNI3-F1
#
_entry.id   AF-A0A8B8PNI3-F1
#
_cell.length_a   1.000
_cell.length_b   1.000
_cell.length_c   1.000
_cell.angle_alpha   90.00
_cell.angle_beta   90.00
_cell.angle_gamma   90.00
#
_symmetry.space_group_name_H-M   'P 1'
#
loop_
_entity.id
_entity.type
_entity.pdbx_description
1 polymer ?
#
loop_
_entity_poly.entity_id
_entity_poly.type
_entity_poly.pdbx_seq_one_letter_code
_entity_poly.pdbx_strand_id
1 'polypeptide(L)'
;MSGFKYVETNRVSKAQKRRDAKASKKAEQMKRIEEGEKLDEHKERRTEQDSLNRILAKEGLKIYDIDADGDCLYRAVEHQLSIAKDSLELMSYQELRERTSQYMLDNMDQFMPFLLNDQGELMSEPEYKTYCNKRANFAFSIPFEFLRWNGDATSFELERSELPDMIGFGRVSNMNGGFEALDDIIESV
;
A
#
# COMPACT_ATOMS: atom_id res chain seq x y z
N MET A 1 5.00 -87.35 -11.63
CA MET A 1 4.14 -86.54 -10.73
C MET A 1 4.57 -85.09 -10.85
N SER A 2 3.92 -84.29 -11.69
CA SER A 2 4.25 -82.85 -11.82
C SER A 2 3.51 -82.06 -10.75
N GLY A 3 4.27 -81.29 -9.96
CA GLY A 3 3.73 -80.41 -8.93
C GLY A 3 3.17 -79.13 -9.54
N PHE A 4 1.89 -78.86 -9.28
CA PHE A 4 1.28 -77.56 -9.55
C PHE A 4 1.78 -76.54 -8.51
N LYS A 5 2.54 -75.52 -8.94
CA LYS A 5 2.83 -74.35 -8.10
C LYS A 5 1.68 -73.35 -8.25
N TYR A 6 1.01 -73.03 -7.14
CA TYR A 6 0.08 -71.90 -7.09
C TYR A 6 0.87 -70.59 -7.10
N VAL A 7 0.60 -69.74 -8.09
CA VAL A 7 1.05 -68.35 -8.11
C VAL A 7 0.01 -67.54 -7.36
N GLU A 8 0.37 -67.05 -6.18
CA GLU A 8 -0.50 -66.20 -5.37
C GLU A 8 -0.64 -64.84 -6.06
N THR A 9 -1.70 -64.65 -6.84
CA THR A 9 -1.99 -63.35 -7.44
C THR A 9 -2.55 -62.45 -6.33
N ASN A 10 -1.75 -61.51 -5.84
CA ASN A 10 -2.17 -60.48 -4.90
C ASN A 10 -3.27 -59.60 -5.55
N ARG A 11 -4.53 -60.02 -5.41
CA ARG A 11 -5.69 -59.36 -6.01
C ARG A 11 -6.17 -58.26 -5.07
N VAL A 12 -5.85 -57.02 -5.45
CA VAL A 12 -6.33 -55.81 -4.78
C VAL A 12 -7.86 -55.84 -4.68
N SER A 13 -8.39 -55.71 -3.46
CA SER A 13 -9.83 -55.78 -3.20
C SER A 13 -10.58 -54.61 -3.85
N LYS A 14 -11.86 -54.82 -4.20
CA LYS A 14 -12.75 -53.73 -4.69
C LYS A 14 -12.81 -52.55 -3.73
N ALA A 15 -12.73 -52.81 -2.42
CA ALA A 15 -12.73 -51.77 -1.39
C ALA A 15 -11.43 -50.96 -1.42
N GLN A 16 -10.28 -51.62 -1.64
CA GLN A 16 -8.99 -50.96 -1.76
C GLN A 16 -8.95 -50.07 -3.02
N LYS A 17 -9.39 -50.57 -4.18
CA LYS A 17 -9.50 -49.76 -5.41
C LYS A 17 -10.36 -48.49 -5.25
N ARG A 18 -11.45 -48.57 -4.48
CA ARG A 18 -12.31 -47.39 -4.19
C ARG A 18 -11.62 -46.37 -3.29
N ARG A 19 -10.80 -46.81 -2.33
CA ARG A 19 -10.01 -45.94 -1.45
C ARG A 19 -8.91 -45.25 -2.27
N ASP A 20 -8.21 -46.00 -3.11
CA ASP A 20 -7.13 -45.48 -3.94
C ASP A 20 -7.65 -44.46 -4.96
N ALA A 21 -8.79 -44.72 -5.60
CA ALA A 21 -9.44 -43.77 -6.52
C ALA A 21 -9.95 -42.49 -5.81
N LYS A 22 -10.32 -42.57 -4.53
CA LYS A 22 -10.70 -41.39 -3.73
C LYS A 22 -9.47 -40.60 -3.30
N ALA A 23 -8.38 -41.30 -2.95
CA ALA A 23 -7.11 -40.69 -2.58
C ALA A 23 -6.47 -39.98 -3.77
N SER A 24 -6.46 -40.59 -4.96
CA SER A 24 -5.93 -39.97 -6.18
C SER A 24 -6.69 -38.70 -6.57
N LYS A 25 -8.03 -38.73 -6.54
CA LYS A 25 -8.86 -37.54 -6.81
C LYS A 25 -8.62 -36.41 -5.82
N LYS A 26 -8.47 -36.72 -4.52
CA LYS A 26 -8.14 -35.70 -3.51
C LYS A 26 -6.74 -35.12 -3.73
N ALA A 27 -5.75 -35.95 -4.05
CA ALA A 27 -4.39 -35.50 -4.33
C ALA A 27 -4.34 -34.59 -5.56
N GLU A 28 -5.03 -34.96 -6.64
CA GLU A 28 -5.16 -34.14 -7.85
C GLU A 28 -5.85 -32.80 -7.56
N GLN A 29 -6.92 -32.82 -6.77
CA GLN A 29 -7.62 -31.60 -6.36
C GLN A 29 -6.73 -30.68 -5.51
N MET A 30 -6.00 -31.22 -4.52
CA MET A 30 -5.06 -30.41 -3.71
C MET A 30 -3.93 -29.84 -4.57
N LYS A 31 -3.42 -30.60 -5.53
CA LYS A 31 -2.37 -30.13 -6.44
C LYS A 31 -2.84 -28.94 -7.29
N ARG A 32 -4.06 -28.98 -7.81
CA ARG A 32 -4.68 -27.87 -8.55
C ARG A 32 -4.89 -26.62 -7.68
N ILE A 33 -5.22 -26.80 -6.40
CA ILE A 33 -5.34 -25.69 -5.44
C ILE A 33 -3.97 -25.08 -5.18
N GLU A 34 -2.96 -25.90 -4.89
CA GLU A 34 -1.59 -25.43 -4.62
C GLU A 34 -0.97 -24.70 -5.82
N GLU A 35 -1.20 -25.21 -7.04
CA GLU A 35 -0.78 -24.55 -8.28
C GLU A 35 -1.50 -23.21 -8.48
N GLY A 36 -2.81 -23.14 -8.20
CA GLY A 36 -3.57 -21.89 -8.26
C GLY A 36 -3.11 -20.87 -7.21
N GLU A 37 -2.78 -21.30 -6.00
CA GLU A 37 -2.28 -20.41 -4.94
C GLU A 37 -0.88 -19.86 -5.22
N LYS A 38 -0.02 -20.62 -5.93
CA LYS A 38 1.31 -20.15 -6.34
C LYS A 38 1.26 -19.09 -7.45
N LEU A 39 0.21 -19.13 -8.27
CA LEU A 39 -0.01 -18.15 -9.34
C LEU A 39 -0.68 -16.87 -8.84
N ASP A 40 -1.11 -16.84 -7.59
CA ASP A 40 -1.83 -15.71 -7.04
C ASP A 40 -0.86 -14.65 -6.50
N GLU A 41 -0.45 -13.75 -7.39
CA GLU A 41 0.45 -12.62 -7.13
C GLU A 41 -0.06 -11.66 -6.02
N HIS A 42 -1.31 -11.79 -5.59
CA HIS A 42 -1.92 -10.92 -4.58
C HIS A 42 -2.25 -11.66 -3.27
N LYS A 43 -1.78 -12.89 -3.10
CA LYS A 43 -1.99 -13.69 -1.88
C LYS A 43 -1.50 -12.98 -0.62
N GLU A 44 -0.31 -12.38 -0.67
CA GLU A 44 0.27 -11.69 0.49
C GLU A 44 -0.56 -10.46 0.88
N ARG A 45 -0.88 -9.59 -0.09
CA ARG A 45 -1.72 -8.40 0.12
C ARG A 45 -3.09 -8.76 0.70
N ARG A 46 -3.75 -9.81 0.19
CA ARG A 46 -5.04 -10.25 0.74
C ARG A 46 -4.91 -10.78 2.16
N THR A 47 -3.86 -11.56 2.43
CA THR A 47 -3.61 -12.10 3.77
C THR A 47 -3.38 -10.98 4.79
N GLU A 48 -2.63 -9.94 4.40
CA GLU A 48 -2.43 -8.73 5.20
C GLU A 48 -3.76 -7.99 5.43
N GLN A 49 -4.52 -7.73 4.37
CA GLN A 49 -5.81 -7.06 4.44
C GLN A 49 -6.81 -7.80 5.34
N ASP A 50 -6.86 -9.13 5.24
CA ASP A 50 -7.71 -9.98 6.08
C ASP A 50 -7.29 -9.91 7.55
N SER A 51 -5.98 -9.86 7.82
CA SER A 51 -5.45 -9.68 9.17
C SER A 51 -5.85 -8.32 9.76
N LEU A 52 -5.67 -7.24 9.00
CA LEU A 52 -6.06 -5.89 9.41
C LEU A 52 -7.56 -5.79 9.67
N ASN A 53 -8.39 -6.28 8.75
CA ASN A 53 -9.85 -6.31 8.90
C ASN A 53 -10.26 -7.09 10.15
N ARG A 54 -9.60 -8.20 10.45
CA ARG A 54 -9.88 -9.00 11.65
C ARG A 54 -9.53 -8.26 12.93
N ILE A 55 -8.46 -7.48 12.94
CA ILE A 55 -8.06 -6.67 14.11
C ILE A 55 -9.08 -5.55 14.31
N LEU A 56 -9.37 -4.78 13.25
CA LEU A 56 -10.30 -3.65 13.31
C LEU A 56 -11.73 -4.04 13.65
N ALA A 57 -12.21 -5.19 13.14
CA ALA A 57 -13.55 -5.67 13.44
C ALA A 57 -13.79 -5.95 14.93
N LYS A 58 -12.74 -6.28 15.70
CA LYS A 58 -12.86 -6.46 17.16
C LYS A 58 -13.18 -5.15 17.87
N GLU A 59 -12.67 -4.04 17.35
CA GLU A 59 -12.91 -2.68 17.86
C GLU A 59 -14.15 -2.03 17.22
N GLY A 60 -14.89 -2.76 16.37
CA GLY A 60 -16.04 -2.23 15.64
C GLY A 60 -15.67 -1.25 14.53
N LEU A 61 -14.41 -1.24 14.09
CA LEU A 61 -13.89 -0.39 13.03
C LEU A 61 -13.82 -1.13 11.69
N LYS A 62 -13.75 -0.38 10.59
CA LYS A 62 -13.59 -0.91 9.23
C LYS A 62 -12.61 -0.04 8.43
N ILE A 63 -11.93 -0.67 7.47
CA ILE A 63 -11.11 0.06 6.50
C ILE A 63 -12.04 0.76 5.50
N TYR A 64 -11.69 1.98 5.16
CA TYR A 64 -12.26 2.72 4.06
C TYR A 64 -11.15 2.96 3.04
N ASP A 65 -11.38 2.52 1.81
CA ASP A 65 -10.36 2.63 0.75
C ASP A 65 -10.28 4.07 0.26
N ILE A 66 -9.09 4.66 0.40
CA ILE A 66 -8.73 5.97 -0.14
C ILE A 66 -7.78 5.73 -1.31
N ASP A 67 -7.94 6.51 -2.38
CA ASP A 67 -7.05 6.42 -3.54
C ASP A 67 -5.59 6.62 -3.12
N ALA A 68 -4.71 5.72 -3.59
CA ALA A 68 -3.28 5.72 -3.27
C ALA A 68 -2.51 6.78 -4.07
N ASP A 69 -2.92 8.03 -3.95
CA ASP A 69 -2.26 9.20 -4.52
C ASP A 69 -1.36 9.90 -3.49
N GLY A 70 -0.72 11.00 -3.90
CA GLY A 70 0.10 11.83 -3.00
C GLY A 70 -0.71 12.67 -2.00
N ASP A 71 -2.05 12.59 -2.03
CA ASP A 71 -2.98 13.34 -1.18
C ASP A 71 -3.73 12.42 -0.19
N CYS A 72 -3.48 11.11 -0.24
CA CYS A 72 -4.22 10.09 0.49
C CYS A 72 -4.33 10.36 1.99
N LEU A 73 -3.29 10.91 2.63
CA LEU A 73 -3.32 11.32 4.03
C LEU A 73 -4.39 12.40 4.30
N TYR A 74 -4.40 13.46 3.49
CA TYR A 74 -5.35 14.55 3.65
C TYR A 74 -6.78 14.12 3.28
N ARG A 75 -6.92 13.27 2.26
CA ARG A 75 -8.22 12.65 1.89
C ARG A 75 -8.75 11.74 2.99
N ALA A 76 -7.89 10.99 3.68
CA ALA A 76 -8.27 10.16 4.82
C ALA A 76 -8.79 11.02 5.98
N VAL A 77 -8.11 12.13 6.29
CA VAL A 77 -8.55 13.08 7.33
C VAL A 77 -9.86 13.76 6.93
N GLU A 78 -9.97 14.28 5.71
CA GLU A 78 -11.22 14.85 5.14
C GLU A 78 -12.40 13.88 5.31
N HIS A 79 -12.20 12.60 4.97
CA HIS A 79 -13.22 11.57 5.16
C HIS A 79 -13.61 11.38 6.62
N GLN A 80 -12.65 11.32 7.56
CA GLN A 80 -12.96 11.19 8.99
C GLN A 80 -13.70 12.42 9.54
N LEU A 81 -13.30 13.63 9.13
CA LEU A 81 -13.97 14.88 9.49
C LEU A 81 -15.43 14.90 9.00
N SER A 82 -15.69 14.35 7.80
CA SER A 82 -17.06 14.27 7.27
C SER A 82 -17.99 13.34 8.08
N ILE A 83 -17.42 12.37 8.78
CA ILE A 83 -18.15 11.39 9.60
C ILE A 83 -18.36 11.93 11.03
N ALA A 84 -17.42 12.73 11.53
CA ALA A 84 -17.51 13.37 12.84
C ALA A 84 -18.64 14.42 12.83
N LYS A 85 -19.82 14.03 13.33
CA LYS A 85 -21.05 14.84 13.28
C LYS A 85 -21.04 16.09 14.17
N ASP A 86 -20.02 16.26 14.99
CA ASP A 86 -19.92 17.36 15.95
C ASP A 86 -18.81 18.34 15.54
N SER A 87 -19.24 19.41 14.85
CA SER A 87 -18.65 20.76 14.93
C SER A 87 -17.36 21.08 14.18
N LEU A 88 -16.73 20.17 13.45
CA LEU A 88 -15.63 20.55 12.57
C LEU A 88 -16.15 21.01 11.21
N GLU A 89 -15.76 22.22 10.84
CA GLU A 89 -15.97 22.79 9.51
C GLU A 89 -15.59 21.73 8.47
N LEU A 90 -16.51 21.43 7.53
CA LEU A 90 -16.24 20.51 6.44
C LEU A 90 -15.12 21.10 5.59
N MET A 91 -13.88 20.70 5.87
CA MET A 91 -12.70 21.15 5.16
C MET A 91 -12.37 20.18 4.04
N SER A 92 -12.09 20.73 2.87
CA SER A 92 -11.54 19.97 1.77
C SER A 92 -10.09 19.55 2.06
N TYR A 93 -9.62 18.48 1.41
CA TYR A 93 -8.21 18.07 1.49
C TYR A 93 -7.21 19.17 1.09
N GLN A 94 -7.64 20.10 0.22
CA GLN A 94 -6.86 21.26 -0.23
C GLN A 94 -6.69 22.28 0.90
N GLU A 95 -7.80 22.62 1.57
CA GLU A 95 -7.77 23.53 2.73
C GLU A 95 -6.96 22.92 3.89
N LEU A 96 -7.05 21.61 4.10
CA LEU A 96 -6.23 20.91 5.09
C LEU A 96 -4.73 21.03 4.79
N ARG A 97 -4.33 20.93 3.51
CA ARG A 97 -2.94 21.13 3.08
C ARG A 97 -2.45 22.55 3.33
N GLU A 98 -3.25 23.54 2.97
CA GLU A 98 -2.93 24.95 3.20
C GLU A 98 -2.79 25.26 4.69
N ARG A 99 -3.76 24.84 5.51
CA ARG A 99 -3.72 25.04 6.97
C ARG A 99 -2.52 24.34 7.60
N THR A 100 -2.21 23.12 7.16
CA THR A 100 -1.03 22.38 7.66
C THR A 100 0.26 23.13 7.33
N SER A 101 0.41 23.60 6.08
CA SER A 101 1.58 24.38 5.68
C SER A 101 1.70 25.68 6.46
N GLN A 102 0.59 26.40 6.66
CA GLN A 102 0.60 27.63 7.44
C GLN A 102 0.99 27.38 8.89
N TYR A 103 0.44 26.33 9.50
CA TYR A 103 0.76 25.93 10.87
C TYR A 103 2.24 25.56 11.03
N MET A 104 2.79 24.83 10.06
CA MET A 104 4.22 24.50 10.00
C MET A 104 5.09 25.76 9.93
N LEU A 105 4.72 26.74 9.10
CA LEU A 105 5.42 28.02 8.99
C LEU A 105 5.39 28.83 10.30
N ASP A 106 4.25 28.85 10.97
CA ASP A 106 4.07 29.61 12.22
C ASP A 106 4.81 28.97 13.41
N ASN A 107 5.10 27.67 13.35
CA ASN A 107 5.77 26.88 14.39
C ASN A 107 7.08 26.25 13.88
N MET A 108 7.84 26.99 13.07
CA MET A 108 9.00 26.48 12.35
C MET A 108 10.03 25.77 13.23
N ASP A 109 10.27 26.26 14.45
CA ASP A 109 11.22 25.70 15.40
C ASP A 109 10.88 24.26 15.84
N GLN A 110 9.59 23.91 15.85
CA GLN A 110 9.12 22.57 16.19
C GLN A 110 9.27 21.60 15.01
N PHE A 111 9.11 22.07 13.78
CA PHE A 111 9.02 21.18 12.61
C PHE A 111 10.30 21.11 11.78
N MET A 112 11.06 22.21 11.69
CA MET A 112 12.28 22.29 10.91
C MET A 112 13.33 21.22 11.27
N PRO A 113 13.53 20.82 12.54
CA PRO A 113 14.48 19.76 12.90
C PRO A 113 14.19 18.39 12.26
N PHE A 114 12.95 18.14 11.82
CA PHE A 114 12.52 16.90 11.20
C PHE A 114 12.70 16.89 9.68
N LEU A 115 13.03 18.03 9.07
CA LEU A 115 13.16 18.16 7.62
C LEU A 115 14.61 18.34 7.20
N LEU A 116 15.00 17.54 6.21
CA LEU A 116 16.31 17.59 5.58
C LEU A 116 16.18 18.10 4.15
N ASN A 117 17.23 18.77 3.68
CA ASN A 117 17.39 19.12 2.28
C ASN A 117 17.79 17.89 1.44
N ASP A 118 17.91 18.07 0.13
CA ASP A 118 18.26 17.00 -0.81
C ASP A 118 19.66 16.41 -0.56
N GLN A 119 20.51 17.12 0.22
CA GLN A 119 21.85 16.72 0.62
C GLN A 119 21.86 15.97 1.95
N GLY A 120 20.71 15.81 2.61
CA GLY A 120 20.58 15.17 3.92
C GLY A 120 21.00 16.06 5.09
N GLU A 121 21.14 17.37 4.88
CA GLU A 121 21.45 18.36 5.91
C GLU A 121 20.16 19.05 6.39
N LEU A 122 20.18 19.66 7.57
CA LEU A 122 19.04 20.43 8.07
C LEU A 122 18.73 21.59 7.11
N MET A 123 17.45 21.75 6.76
CA MET A 123 17.03 22.83 5.88
C MET A 123 17.33 24.19 6.50
N SER A 124 17.77 25.14 5.69
CA SER A 124 17.78 26.54 6.09
C SER A 124 16.34 27.10 6.12
N GLU A 125 16.11 28.19 6.88
CA GLU A 125 14.79 28.83 6.96
C GLU A 125 14.19 29.18 5.58
N PRO A 126 14.94 29.73 4.59
CA PRO A 126 14.39 29.97 3.26
C PRO A 126 13.97 28.70 2.52
N GLU A 127 14.73 27.62 2.68
CA GLU A 127 14.41 26.32 2.07
C GLU A 127 13.18 25.69 2.72
N TYR A 128 13.07 25.79 4.04
CA TYR A 128 11.89 25.36 4.81
C TYR A 128 10.62 26.09 4.37
N LYS A 129 10.69 27.43 4.19
CA LYS A 129 9.55 28.21 3.68
C LYS A 129 9.15 27.77 2.28
N THR A 130 10.14 27.50 1.42
CA THR A 130 9.90 26.99 0.07
C THR A 130 9.27 25.59 0.10
N TYR A 131 9.72 24.72 1.01
CA TYR A 131 9.15 23.40 1.22
C TYR A 131 7.68 23.49 1.62
N CYS A 132 7.33 24.31 2.61
CA CYS A 132 5.95 24.45 3.08
C CYS A 132 5.04 24.98 1.95
N ASN A 133 5.47 26.04 1.25
CA ASN A 133 4.74 26.58 0.11
C ASN A 133 4.54 25.54 -1.01
N LYS A 134 5.53 24.69 -1.28
CA LYS A 134 5.37 23.57 -2.20
C LYS A 134 4.32 22.59 -1.66
N ARG A 135 4.37 22.18 -0.40
CA ARG A 135 3.39 21.24 0.18
C ARG A 135 1.95 21.77 0.18
N ALA A 136 1.75 23.07 0.38
CA ALA A 136 0.43 23.70 0.25
C ALA A 136 -0.12 23.62 -1.18
N ASN A 137 0.72 23.89 -2.19
CA ASN A 137 0.27 24.13 -3.57
C ASN A 137 0.45 22.94 -4.53
N PHE A 138 1.40 22.02 -4.26
CA PHE A 138 1.63 20.84 -5.08
C PHE A 138 0.64 19.74 -4.70
N ALA A 139 -0.53 19.73 -5.33
CA ALA A 139 -1.18 18.47 -5.63
C ALA A 139 -0.20 17.69 -6.53
N PHE A 140 0.24 16.50 -6.12
CA PHE A 140 0.98 15.60 -7.01
C PHE A 140 0.00 15.05 -8.07
N SER A 141 -0.50 15.95 -8.92
CA SER A 141 -1.40 15.65 -10.02
C SER A 141 -0.57 15.41 -11.28
N ILE A 142 0.44 14.54 -11.19
CA ILE A 142 0.90 13.86 -12.40
C ILE A 142 -0.13 12.76 -12.65
N PRO A 143 -0.88 12.79 -13.76
CA PRO A 143 -1.82 11.73 -14.09
C PRO A 143 -1.11 10.37 -14.05
N PHE A 144 -1.77 9.35 -13.48
CA PHE A 144 -1.21 8.00 -13.37
C PHE A 144 -0.76 7.45 -14.73
N GLU A 145 -1.36 7.90 -15.85
CA GLU A 145 -0.93 7.54 -17.20
C GLU A 145 0.50 8.01 -17.55
N PHE A 146 1.05 8.98 -16.83
CA PHE A 146 2.38 9.56 -17.10
C PHE A 146 3.48 8.99 -16.19
N LEU A 147 3.13 8.17 -15.18
CA LEU A 147 4.08 7.37 -14.40
C LEU A 147 4.05 5.93 -14.91
N ARG A 148 4.93 5.60 -15.85
CA ARG A 148 5.14 4.20 -16.27
C ARG A 148 6.27 3.58 -15.44
N TRP A 149 5.93 2.61 -14.60
CA TRP A 149 6.94 1.76 -13.96
C TRP A 149 7.56 0.85 -15.02
N ASN A 150 8.86 0.99 -15.27
CA ASN A 150 9.60 0.19 -16.28
C ASN A 150 9.97 -1.23 -15.81
N GLY A 151 9.43 -1.70 -14.68
CA GLY A 151 9.60 -3.08 -14.21
C GLY A 151 10.90 -3.37 -13.45
N ASP A 152 11.66 -2.36 -13.03
CA ASP A 152 12.74 -2.52 -12.05
C ASP A 152 12.67 -1.47 -10.91
N ALA A 153 13.35 -1.73 -9.81
CA ALA A 153 13.13 -1.06 -8.53
C ALA A 153 13.80 0.33 -8.38
N THR A 154 14.45 0.86 -9.42
CA THR A 154 15.37 2.00 -9.25
C THR A 154 15.27 3.11 -10.30
N SER A 155 14.36 3.02 -11.28
CA SER A 155 14.31 3.99 -12.37
C SER A 155 12.89 4.30 -12.84
N PHE A 156 12.47 5.56 -12.70
CA PHE A 156 11.31 6.14 -13.39
C PHE A 156 11.84 7.03 -14.52
N GLU A 157 11.61 6.65 -15.78
CA GLU A 157 11.88 7.55 -16.91
C GLU A 157 10.63 8.36 -17.22
N LEU A 158 10.74 9.68 -17.12
CA LEU A 158 9.72 10.62 -17.59
C LEU A 158 9.95 10.86 -19.08
N GLU A 159 9.03 10.42 -19.94
CA GLU A 159 9.04 10.77 -21.36
C GLU A 159 8.67 12.25 -21.50
N ARG A 160 9.72 13.08 -21.60
CA ARG A 160 9.68 14.53 -21.37
C ARG A 160 8.97 15.34 -22.46
N SER A 161 8.43 14.69 -23.50
CA SER A 161 7.92 15.35 -24.70
C SER A 161 6.46 15.79 -24.65
N GLU A 162 5.68 15.41 -23.62
CA GLU A 162 4.26 15.82 -23.51
C GLU A 162 3.88 16.43 -22.15
N LEU A 163 4.85 16.87 -21.35
CA LEU A 163 4.53 17.68 -20.17
C LEU A 163 4.15 19.11 -20.60
N PRO A 164 3.00 19.65 -20.18
CA PRO A 164 2.76 21.09 -20.21
C PRO A 164 3.87 21.78 -19.42
N ASP A 165 4.28 22.97 -19.84
CA ASP A 165 5.25 23.81 -19.13
C ASP A 165 4.75 24.14 -17.72
N MET A 166 5.01 23.23 -16.78
CA MET A 166 4.74 23.35 -15.36
C MET A 166 6.08 23.57 -14.66
N ILE A 167 6.11 24.67 -13.92
CA ILE A 167 7.29 25.28 -13.32
C ILE A 167 8.03 24.29 -12.41
N GLY A 168 9.28 23.99 -12.77
CA GLY A 168 10.35 23.67 -11.83
C GLY A 168 10.44 22.23 -11.31
N PHE A 169 10.77 21.27 -12.17
CA PHE A 169 11.29 19.97 -11.72
C PHE A 169 12.83 19.98 -11.60
N GLY A 170 13.32 20.14 -10.38
CA GLY A 170 14.65 19.69 -9.97
C GLY A 170 14.70 18.16 -9.89
N ARG A 171 15.86 17.56 -10.19
CA ARG A 171 16.07 16.10 -10.26
C ARG A 171 15.65 15.40 -8.97
N VAL A 172 14.80 14.38 -9.08
CA VAL A 172 14.51 13.43 -8.00
C VAL A 172 15.40 12.21 -8.20
N SER A 173 16.23 11.90 -7.21
CA SER A 173 16.98 10.64 -7.13
C SER A 173 16.57 9.89 -5.86
N ASN A 174 15.97 8.70 -6.08
CA ASN A 174 15.77 7.52 -5.22
C ASN A 174 15.69 7.71 -3.70
N MET A 175 14.53 7.38 -3.12
CA MET A 175 14.36 7.23 -1.67
C MET A 175 13.83 5.83 -1.32
N ASN A 176 14.60 5.12 -0.50
CA ASN A 176 14.19 3.96 0.29
C ASN A 176 14.00 4.43 1.74
N GLY A 177 12.89 4.05 2.40
CA GLY A 177 12.77 4.15 3.87
C GLY A 177 11.38 4.52 4.36
N GLY A 178 10.72 3.59 5.05
CA GLY A 178 9.35 3.68 5.59
C GLY A 178 9.20 4.58 6.82
N PHE A 179 7.93 4.91 7.09
CA PHE A 179 7.46 5.92 8.03
C PHE A 179 6.66 5.24 9.17
N GLU A 180 7.11 5.40 10.42
CA GLU A 180 6.32 5.14 11.62
C GLU A 180 6.37 6.40 12.50
N ALA A 181 5.20 6.98 12.78
CA ALA A 181 4.81 7.75 13.96
C ALA A 181 3.68 8.71 13.56
N LEU A 182 2.42 8.32 13.82
CA LEU A 182 1.23 9.09 13.46
C LEU A 182 0.14 8.96 14.55
N ASP A 183 0.52 9.09 15.82
CA ASP A 183 -0.42 9.04 16.94
C ASP A 183 -0.65 10.40 17.64
N ASP A 184 0.11 11.46 17.35
CA ASP A 184 0.03 12.72 18.11
C ASP A 184 -0.73 13.87 17.41
N ILE A 185 -1.32 13.66 16.23
CA ILE A 185 -1.95 14.76 15.45
C ILE A 185 -3.43 14.99 15.80
N ILE A 186 -4.10 14.06 16.52
CA ILE A 186 -5.57 14.11 16.68
C ILE A 186 -6.04 14.96 17.88
N GLU A 187 -5.19 15.31 18.86
CA GLU A 187 -5.67 16.01 20.09
C GLU A 187 -5.58 17.55 20.08
N SER A 188 -5.23 18.21 18.97
CA SER A 188 -5.11 19.68 18.94
C SER A 188 -5.92 20.42 17.85
N VAL A 189 -6.86 19.73 17.21
CA VAL A 189 -7.91 20.35 16.37
C VAL A 189 -9.21 20.45 17.16
#